data_AF-A0A9D2DEU4-F1
#
_entry.id   AF-A0A9D2DEU4-F1
#
_cell.length_a   1.000
_cell.length_b   1.000
_cell.length_c   1.000
_cell.angle_alpha   90.00
_cell.angle_beta   90.00
_cell.angle_gamma   90.00
#
_symmetry.space_group_name_H-M   'P 1'
#
loop_
_entity.id
_entity.type
_entity.pdbx_description
1 polymer ?
#
loop_
_entity_poly.entity_id
_entity_poly.type
_entity_poly.pdbx_seq_one_letter_code
_entity_poly.pdbx_strand_id
1 'polypeptide(L)'
;KSATSGTAISGDPGGSAEFDFSITISVPANGTIAARSRQITVTTAGGQSATSTLTQAAGDATLSVSPNAVTLEADGEAVTVTVTSNTSWSVE
;
A
#
# COMPACT_ATOMS: atom_id res chain seq x y z
N LYS A 1 -7.42 6.45 -18.36
CA LYS A 1 -7.81 7.82 -17.94
C LYS A 1 -7.58 7.95 -16.44
N SER A 2 -7.43 9.17 -15.88
CA SER A 2 -7.45 9.37 -14.43
C SER A 2 -8.88 9.65 -13.96
N ALA A 3 -9.28 9.11 -12.82
CA ALA A 3 -10.53 9.44 -12.16
C ALA A 3 -10.24 9.69 -10.67
N THR A 4 -10.90 10.70 -10.11
CA THR A 4 -10.79 11.03 -8.69
C THR A 4 -11.97 10.41 -7.95
N SER A 5 -11.69 9.74 -6.83
CA SER A 5 -12.75 9.13 -6.01
C SER A 5 -13.81 10.17 -5.61
N GLY A 6 -15.07 9.78 -5.67
CA GLY A 6 -16.21 10.66 -5.38
C GLY A 6 -16.50 11.72 -6.45
N THR A 7 -15.77 11.74 -7.57
CA THR A 7 -16.03 12.64 -8.69
C THR A 7 -16.69 11.88 -9.84
N ALA A 8 -17.60 12.54 -10.56
CA ALA A 8 -18.20 11.98 -11.77
C ALA A 8 -17.12 11.65 -12.82
N ILE A 9 -17.33 10.56 -13.57
CA ILE A 9 -16.43 10.15 -14.65
C ILE A 9 -16.64 11.10 -15.84
N SER A 10 -15.58 11.73 -16.32
CA SER A 10 -15.67 12.68 -17.43
C SER A 10 -16.11 11.99 -18.73
N GLY A 11 -17.17 12.50 -19.33
CA GLY A 11 -17.75 12.02 -20.59
C GLY A 11 -18.83 10.94 -20.43
N ASP A 12 -19.12 10.50 -19.21
CA ASP A 12 -20.23 9.60 -18.93
C ASP A 12 -21.57 10.31 -19.23
N PRO A 13 -22.39 9.80 -20.18
CA PRO A 13 -23.69 10.38 -20.53
C PRO A 13 -24.77 10.10 -19.48
N GLY A 14 -24.45 9.39 -18.39
CA GLY A 14 -25.40 8.97 -17.38
C GLY A 14 -26.35 7.91 -17.91
N GLY A 15 -27.62 7.93 -17.49
CA GLY A 15 -28.61 6.92 -17.89
C GLY A 15 -29.03 6.94 -19.37
N SER A 16 -28.44 7.81 -20.21
CA SER A 16 -28.85 7.98 -21.61
C SER A 16 -28.16 7.02 -22.59
N ALA A 17 -27.00 6.45 -22.24
CA ALA A 17 -26.29 5.47 -23.08
C ALA A 17 -25.26 4.67 -22.27
N GLU A 18 -24.83 3.53 -22.80
CA GLU A 18 -23.68 2.78 -22.27
C GLU A 18 -22.37 3.56 -22.51
N PHE A 19 -21.43 3.44 -21.57
CA PHE A 19 -20.17 4.16 -21.62
C PHE A 19 -19.00 3.33 -21.11
N ASP A 20 -18.11 2.97 -22.04
CA ASP A 20 -16.85 2.29 -21.71
C ASP A 20 -15.85 3.27 -21.11
N PHE A 21 -15.35 2.94 -19.92
CA PHE A 21 -14.28 3.69 -19.28
C PHE A 21 -13.22 2.77 -18.69
N SER A 22 -11.98 3.26 -18.66
CA SER A 22 -10.86 2.58 -18.04
C SER A 22 -10.05 3.54 -17.15
N ILE A 23 -9.75 3.06 -15.95
CA ILE A 23 -8.91 3.76 -14.98
C ILE A 23 -7.66 2.94 -14.69
N THR A 24 -6.55 3.63 -14.48
CA THR A 24 -5.31 3.02 -14.02
C THR A 24 -5.13 3.38 -12.55
N ILE A 25 -4.91 2.37 -11.71
CA ILE A 25 -4.68 2.55 -10.27
C ILE A 25 -3.24 2.13 -9.99
N SER A 26 -2.45 3.04 -9.40
CA SER A 26 -1.11 2.74 -8.92
C SER A 26 -1.17 2.29 -7.47
N VAL A 27 -0.70 1.08 -7.19
CA VAL A 27 -0.72 0.49 -5.86
C VAL A 27 0.72 0.24 -5.43
N PRO A 28 1.22 0.86 -4.34
CA PRO A 28 2.57 0.62 -3.87
C PRO A 28 2.74 -0.83 -3.40
N ALA A 29 3.98 -1.31 -3.32
CA ALA A 29 4.30 -2.64 -2.78
C ALA A 29 3.72 -2.82 -1.36
N ASN A 30 3.37 -4.05 -1.00
CA ASN A 30 2.96 -4.38 0.36
C ASN A 30 4.20 -4.69 1.20
N GLY A 31 4.60 -3.74 2.05
CA GLY A 31 5.78 -3.90 2.91
C GLY A 31 5.52 -4.68 4.20
N THR A 32 4.30 -5.20 4.41
CA THR A 32 3.94 -5.97 5.61
C THR A 32 3.93 -7.46 5.31
N ILE A 33 4.04 -8.26 6.36
CA ILE A 33 3.98 -9.73 6.28
C ILE A 33 2.54 -10.28 6.17
N ALA A 34 1.53 -9.42 6.08
CA ALA A 34 0.13 -9.82 5.98
C ALA A 34 -0.42 -9.43 4.61
N ALA A 35 -1.18 -10.33 3.98
CA ALA A 35 -1.92 -9.99 2.77
C ALA A 35 -2.94 -8.88 3.06
N ARG A 36 -3.21 -8.04 2.06
CA ARG A 36 -4.18 -6.94 2.17
C ARG A 36 -5.16 -6.96 1.01
N SER A 37 -6.43 -6.68 1.32
CA SER A 37 -7.46 -6.46 0.31
C SER A 37 -8.04 -5.06 0.40
N ARG A 38 -8.41 -4.52 -0.75
CA ARG A 38 -9.14 -3.27 -0.92
C ARG A 38 -10.26 -3.48 -1.93
N GLN A 39 -11.36 -2.76 -1.77
CA GLN A 39 -12.46 -2.78 -2.71
C GLN A 39 -12.44 -1.52 -3.57
N ILE A 40 -12.73 -1.70 -4.85
CA ILE A 40 -12.96 -0.63 -5.81
C ILE A 40 -14.43 -0.73 -6.18
N THR A 41 -15.19 0.27 -5.77
CA THR A 41 -16.64 0.34 -6.02
C THR A 41 -16.92 1.46 -7.00
N VAL A 42 -17.68 1.14 -8.04
CA VAL A 42 -18.21 2.11 -9.00
C VAL A 42 -19.70 2.19 -8.77
N THR A 43 -20.22 3.41 -8.57
CA THR A 43 -21.63 3.65 -8.32
C THR A 43 -22.17 4.62 -9.37
N THR A 44 -23.29 4.24 -9.98
CA THR A 44 -24.05 5.10 -10.91
C THR A 44 -24.86 6.13 -10.13
N ALA A 45 -25.28 7.22 -10.79
CA ALA A 45 -26.17 8.21 -10.17
C ALA A 45 -27.51 7.61 -9.70
N GLY A 46 -27.98 6.54 -10.36
CA GLY A 46 -29.18 5.80 -9.96
C GLY A 46 -28.96 4.80 -8.81
N GLY A 47 -27.79 4.81 -8.17
CA GLY A 47 -27.46 4.00 -6.99
C GLY A 47 -27.01 2.56 -7.27
N GLN A 48 -27.03 2.10 -8.52
CA GLN A 48 -26.46 0.78 -8.84
C GLN A 48 -24.95 0.80 -8.66
N SER A 49 -24.39 -0.28 -8.11
CA SER A 49 -22.97 -0.38 -7.82
C SER A 49 -22.38 -1.71 -8.29
N ALA A 50 -21.13 -1.66 -8.75
CA ALA A 50 -20.30 -2.82 -9.02
C ALA A 50 -19.01 -2.72 -8.20
N THR A 51 -18.60 -3.84 -7.60
CA THR A 51 -17.41 -3.89 -6.73
C THR A 51 -16.41 -4.89 -7.27
N SER A 52 -15.15 -4.47 -7.38
CA SER A 52 -14.00 -5.33 -7.65
C SER A 52 -13.08 -5.36 -6.43
N THR A 53 -12.59 -6.54 -6.08
CA THR A 53 -11.64 -6.71 -4.97
C THR A 53 -10.21 -6.77 -5.51
N LEU A 54 -9.38 -5.86 -5.04
CA LEU A 54 -7.93 -5.89 -5.23
C LEU A 54 -7.30 -6.60 -4.04
N THR A 55 -6.65 -7.73 -4.29
CA THR A 55 -5.88 -8.46 -3.27
C THR A 55 -4.40 -8.36 -3.60
N GLN A 56 -3.61 -7.95 -2.61
CA GLN A 56 -2.16 -7.92 -2.68
C GLN A 56 -1.60 -8.93 -1.68
N ALA A 57 -0.72 -9.79 -2.16
CA ALA A 57 -0.04 -10.78 -1.33
C ALA A 57 0.75 -10.11 -0.19
N ALA A 58 1.07 -10.89 0.84
CA ALA A 58 2.06 -10.49 1.84
C ALA A 58 3.40 -10.20 1.15
N GLY A 59 4.12 -9.21 1.67
CA GLY A 59 5.53 -9.04 1.35
C GLY A 59 6.42 -9.96 2.19
N ASP A 60 7.71 -9.97 1.86
CA ASP A 60 8.70 -10.72 2.62
C ASP A 60 8.95 -10.10 4.00
N ALA A 61 9.33 -10.93 4.96
CA ALA A 61 9.86 -10.45 6.24
C ALA A 61 11.25 -9.83 6.02
N THR A 62 11.52 -8.71 6.66
CA THR A 62 12.79 -7.98 6.56
C THR A 62 13.31 -7.65 7.96
N LEU A 63 14.63 -7.77 8.15
CA LEU A 63 15.36 -7.37 9.34
C LEU A 63 16.68 -6.74 8.88
N SER A 64 16.98 -5.55 9.39
CA SER A 64 18.23 -4.86 9.11
C SER A 64 18.79 -4.22 10.37
N VAL A 65 20.12 -4.20 10.46
CA VAL A 65 20.86 -3.68 11.60
C VAL A 65 21.88 -2.67 11.06
N SER A 66 21.93 -1.49 11.66
CA SER A 66 22.87 -0.44 11.27
C SER A 66 23.36 0.37 12.49
N PRO A 67 24.66 0.65 12.61
CA PRO A 67 25.74 0.17 11.73
C PRO A 67 26.01 -1.34 11.92
N ASN A 68 26.68 -1.97 10.95
CA ASN A 68 27.05 -3.39 11.00
C ASN A 68 28.35 -3.66 11.79
N ALA A 69 29.04 -2.61 12.19
CA ALA A 69 30.19 -2.63 13.08
C ALA A 69 30.16 -1.37 13.94
N VAL A 70 30.60 -1.51 15.18
CA VAL A 70 30.80 -0.39 16.11
C VAL A 70 32.26 -0.39 16.54
N THR A 71 32.85 0.79 16.64
CA THR A 71 34.18 0.99 17.24
C THR A 71 33.97 1.60 18.60
N LEU A 72 34.63 1.06 19.61
CA LEU A 72 34.54 1.54 20.99
C LEU A 72 35.87 2.21 21.33
N GLU A 73 35.80 3.50 21.67
CA GLU A 73 36.96 4.29 22.07
C GLU A 73 37.14 4.25 23.59
N ALA A 74 38.37 4.49 24.05
CA ALA A 74 38.71 4.42 25.47
C ALA A 74 38.05 5.52 26.33
N ASP A 75 37.52 6.56 25.70
CA ASP A 75 36.77 7.64 26.35
C ASP A 75 35.36 7.24 26.80
N GLY A 76 34.87 6.09 26.35
CA GLY A 76 33.63 5.47 26.82
C GLY A 76 32.36 6.08 26.23
N GLU A 77 32.42 6.67 25.03
CA GLU A 77 31.22 7.20 24.37
C GLU A 77 30.21 6.09 24.02
N ALA A 78 28.92 6.37 24.24
CA ALA A 78 27.85 5.41 23.95
C ALA A 78 27.59 5.32 22.45
N VAL A 79 27.57 4.10 21.91
CA VAL A 79 27.22 3.84 20.50
C VAL A 79 25.80 3.28 20.40
N THR A 80 25.02 3.81 19.46
CA THR A 80 23.66 3.33 19.19
C THR A 80 23.66 2.41 17.97
N VAL A 81 23.00 1.26 18.10
CA VAL A 81 22.67 0.37 16.98
C VAL A 81 21.17 0.41 16.76
N THR A 82 20.77 0.59 15.50
CA THR A 82 19.36 0.60 15.10
C THR A 82 19.00 -0.74 14.45
N VAL A 83 17.90 -1.33 14.92
CA VAL A 83 17.28 -2.50 14.31
C VAL A 83 15.97 -2.07 13.66
N THR A 84 15.81 -2.34 12.36
CA THR A 84 14.59 -2.07 11.61
C THR A 84 14.02 -3.39 11.09
N SER A 85 12.75 -3.67 11.42
CA SER A 85 12.02 -4.87 11.01
C SER A 85 10.59 -4.51 10.61
N ASN A 86 10.03 -5.25 9.65
CA ASN A 86 8.60 -5.15 9.29
C ASN A 86 7.71 -6.18 10.01
N THR A 87 8.30 -6.96 10.92
CA THR A 87 7.62 -7.95 11.75
C THR A 87 8.24 -8.02 13.15
N SER A 88 7.56 -8.71 14.08
CA SER A 88 8.11 -8.99 15.41
C SER A 88 9.42 -9.79 15.32
N TRP A 89 10.35 -9.48 16.22
CA TRP A 89 11.65 -10.14 16.31
C TRP A 89 12.07 -10.28 17.79
N SER A 90 13.00 -11.19 18.07
CA SER A 90 13.56 -11.45 19.40
C SER A 90 15.08 -11.63 19.32
N VAL A 91 15.77 -11.48 20.45
CA VAL A 91 17.18 -11.83 20.63
C VAL A 91 17.24 -13.03 21.58
N GLU A 92 18.09 -14.00 21.27
CA GLU A 92 18.42 -15.14 22.14
C GLU A 92 19.89 -15.08 22.56
#